data_AF-A0A2N2Z1H5-F1
#
_entry.id   AF-A0A2N2Z1H5-F1
#
_cell.length_a   1.000
_cell.length_b   1.000
_cell.length_c   1.000
_cell.angle_alpha   90.00
_cell.angle_beta   90.00
_cell.angle_gamma   90.00
#
_symmetry.space_group_name_H-M   'P 1'
#
loop_
_entity.id
_entity.type
_entity.pdbx_description
1 polymer ?
#
loop_
_entity_poly.entity_id
_entity_poly.type
_entity_poly.pdbx_seq_one_letter_code
_entity_poly.pdbx_strand_id
1 'polypeptide(L)'
;MSFSGQSPFQNIPPVVKNLIIINIILLLASLVFSSSMGVHLNRILGLYFFESSQFRPFQFVTHMFMHGGITHLFFNMYALFLFGKVLEQVWGSKRFFIYYFFTGIGAALLHSFVNYLEIRSVMSNLTPEQIALVKSEGTAIFLQGKNYTHQGMSALNLMLNIPTVGASGAVFGVLLAFGMYFPNTVLMLLIPPIPIKAKYFVMIYGGIELYLGFTQSNSNIAHFAHLGGMLFGFILIKIWAHRRDKFY
;
A
#
# COMPACT_ATOMS: atom_id res chain seq x y z
N MET A 1 9.07 -23.30 38.16
CA MET A 1 8.60 -22.25 37.23
C MET A 1 8.07 -22.94 35.99
N SER A 2 6.75 -22.92 35.78
CA SER A 2 6.14 -23.45 34.55
C SER A 2 6.33 -22.42 33.45
N PHE A 3 7.26 -22.66 32.53
CA PHE A 3 7.24 -22.00 31.24
C PHE A 3 6.06 -22.60 30.49
N SER A 4 4.87 -22.01 30.64
CA SER A 4 3.78 -22.29 29.72
C SER A 4 4.30 -21.94 28.32
N GLY A 5 4.57 -22.95 27.51
CA GLY A 5 4.95 -22.83 26.11
C GLY A 5 3.78 -22.28 25.29
N GLN A 6 3.35 -21.07 25.64
CA GLN A 6 2.40 -20.33 24.84
C GLN A 6 3.11 -19.95 23.55
N SER A 7 2.56 -20.42 22.45
CA SER A 7 3.04 -20.04 21.12
C SER A 7 3.10 -18.51 21.03
N PRO A 8 4.15 -17.90 20.47
CA PRO A 8 4.20 -16.46 20.23
C PRO A 8 3.01 -15.95 19.37
N PHE A 9 2.31 -16.88 18.70
CA PHE A 9 1.10 -16.63 17.92
C PHE A 9 -0.22 -16.70 18.69
N GLN A 10 -0.24 -17.23 19.93
CA GLN A 10 -1.48 -17.32 20.73
C GLN A 10 -2.01 -15.94 21.14
N ASN A 11 -1.13 -14.93 21.25
CA ASN A 11 -1.46 -13.60 21.73
C ASN A 11 -1.47 -12.52 20.62
N ILE A 12 -1.66 -12.92 19.35
CA ILE A 12 -1.87 -11.96 18.25
C ILE A 12 -3.38 -11.72 18.08
N PRO A 13 -3.83 -10.45 18.12
CA PRO A 13 -5.21 -10.08 17.82
C PRO A 13 -5.70 -10.65 16.48
N PRO A 14 -6.99 -11.04 16.38
CA PRO A 14 -7.47 -11.86 15.28
C PRO A 14 -7.38 -11.17 13.91
N VAL A 15 -7.63 -9.86 13.80
CA VAL A 15 -7.60 -9.18 12.50
C VAL A 15 -6.18 -9.06 11.98
N VAL A 16 -5.24 -8.57 12.80
CA VAL A 16 -3.81 -8.52 12.45
C VAL A 16 -3.28 -9.89 12.05
N LYS A 17 -3.61 -10.93 12.84
CA LYS A 17 -3.22 -12.31 12.54
C LYS A 17 -3.73 -12.77 11.17
N ASN A 18 -5.01 -12.56 10.89
CA ASN A 18 -5.63 -12.98 9.63
C ASN A 18 -5.06 -12.20 8.43
N LEU A 19 -4.85 -10.89 8.58
CA LEU A 19 -4.23 -10.08 7.53
C LEU A 19 -2.81 -10.58 7.20
N ILE A 20 -2.00 -10.88 8.21
CA ILE A 20 -0.65 -11.43 8.00
C ILE A 20 -0.71 -12.77 7.27
N ILE A 21 -1.57 -13.69 7.74
CA ILE A 21 -1.71 -15.03 7.14
C ILE A 21 -2.16 -14.94 5.68
N ILE A 22 -3.18 -14.14 5.37
CA ILE A 22 -3.71 -14.01 4.00
C ILE A 22 -2.62 -13.45 3.07
N ASN A 23 -1.86 -12.45 3.51
CA ASN A 23 -0.79 -11.86 2.70
C ASN A 23 0.36 -12.83 2.42
N ILE A 24 0.75 -13.64 3.42
CA ILE A 24 1.73 -14.72 3.23
C ILE A 24 1.20 -15.75 2.23
N ILE A 25 -0.06 -16.19 2.39
CA ILE A 25 -0.70 -17.15 1.48
C ILE A 25 -0.72 -16.59 0.04
N LEU A 26 -1.09 -15.33 -0.16
CA LEU A 26 -1.13 -14.75 -1.50
C LEU A 26 0.25 -14.60 -2.13
N LEU A 27 1.29 -14.27 -1.35
CA LEU A 27 2.66 -14.27 -1.89
C LEU A 27 3.06 -15.68 -2.34
N LEU A 28 2.83 -16.70 -1.50
CA LEU A 28 3.14 -18.10 -1.84
C LEU A 28 2.34 -18.55 -3.07
N ALA A 29 1.04 -18.24 -3.12
CA ALA A 29 0.21 -18.51 -4.28
C ALA A 29 0.76 -17.80 -5.53
N SER A 30 1.19 -16.54 -5.43
CA SER A 30 1.77 -15.82 -6.56
C SER A 30 3.05 -16.49 -7.07
N LEU A 31 3.90 -17.02 -6.18
CA LEU A 31 5.13 -17.75 -6.57
C LEU A 31 4.80 -19.09 -7.24
N VAL A 32 3.85 -19.85 -6.71
CA VAL A 32 3.45 -21.15 -7.25
C VAL A 32 2.74 -21.00 -8.59
N PHE A 33 1.76 -20.11 -8.70
CA PHE A 33 1.00 -19.91 -9.94
C PHE A 33 1.89 -19.36 -11.07
N SER A 34 2.83 -18.46 -10.73
CA SER A 34 3.77 -17.94 -11.71
C SER A 34 4.73 -19.01 -12.23
N SER A 35 5.25 -19.88 -11.35
CA SER A 35 6.22 -20.91 -11.73
C SER A 35 5.59 -22.15 -12.38
N SER A 36 4.40 -22.54 -11.93
CA SER A 36 3.75 -23.80 -12.35
C SER A 36 2.74 -23.63 -13.47
N MET A 37 2.11 -22.45 -13.58
CA MET A 37 0.98 -22.21 -14.51
C MET A 37 1.19 -21.00 -15.42
N GLY A 38 2.29 -20.25 -15.27
CA GLY A 38 2.51 -18.99 -15.99
C GLY A 38 1.50 -17.89 -15.63
N VAL A 39 0.77 -18.04 -14.52
CA VAL A 39 -0.27 -17.10 -14.08
C VAL A 39 0.33 -16.11 -13.08
N HIS A 40 0.37 -14.83 -13.46
CA HIS A 40 0.92 -13.77 -12.62
C HIS A 40 -0.18 -13.08 -11.80
N LEU A 41 -0.36 -13.47 -10.53
CA LEU A 41 -1.41 -12.91 -9.68
C LEU A 41 -1.32 -11.39 -9.48
N ASN A 42 -0.11 -10.81 -9.44
CA ASN A 42 0.06 -9.36 -9.37
C ASN A 42 -0.59 -8.63 -10.56
N ARG A 43 -0.63 -9.26 -11.76
CA ARG A 43 -1.30 -8.71 -12.95
C ARG A 43 -2.82 -8.87 -12.94
N ILE A 44 -3.35 -9.74 -12.09
CA ILE A 44 -4.80 -9.98 -12.00
C ILE A 44 -5.40 -9.15 -10.87
N LEU A 45 -4.73 -9.17 -9.71
CA LEU A 45 -5.22 -8.66 -8.45
C LEU A 45 -4.63 -7.30 -8.05
N GLY A 46 -3.58 -6.83 -8.73
CA GLY A 46 -3.00 -5.51 -8.52
C GLY A 46 -3.85 -4.39 -9.12
N LEU A 47 -3.70 -3.18 -8.60
CA LEU A 47 -4.49 -2.01 -8.97
C LEU A 47 -3.90 -1.32 -10.20
N TYR A 48 -4.61 -1.42 -11.31
CA TYR A 48 -4.30 -0.68 -12.52
C TYR A 48 -4.93 0.71 -12.52
N PHE A 49 -4.37 1.62 -13.32
CA PHE A 49 -5.03 2.88 -13.64
C PHE A 49 -6.39 2.63 -14.28
N PHE A 50 -7.42 3.41 -13.92
CA PHE A 50 -8.81 3.12 -14.29
C PHE A 50 -9.10 3.15 -15.81
N GLU A 51 -8.30 3.88 -16.61
CA GLU A 51 -8.41 3.84 -18.08
C GLU A 51 -7.62 2.69 -18.73
N SER A 52 -6.92 1.87 -17.95
CA SER A 52 -6.23 0.69 -18.46
C SER A 52 -7.24 -0.40 -18.87
N SER A 53 -6.94 -1.11 -19.95
CA SER A 53 -7.71 -2.30 -20.36
C SER A 53 -7.69 -3.41 -19.29
N GLN A 54 -6.68 -3.39 -18.41
CA GLN A 54 -6.48 -4.37 -17.33
C GLN A 54 -7.22 -4.01 -16.03
N PHE A 55 -7.79 -2.80 -15.94
CA PHE A 55 -8.46 -2.36 -14.72
C PHE A 55 -9.73 -3.16 -14.44
N ARG A 56 -9.93 -3.52 -13.17
CA ARG A 56 -11.15 -4.12 -12.65
C ARG A 56 -11.50 -3.51 -11.29
N PRO A 57 -12.78 -3.21 -10.98
CA PRO A 57 -13.15 -2.53 -9.73
C PRO A 57 -12.70 -3.24 -8.44
N PHE A 58 -12.65 -4.57 -8.41
CA PHE A 58 -12.21 -5.33 -7.23
C PHE A 58 -10.75 -5.05 -6.85
N GLN A 59 -9.94 -4.52 -7.78
CA GLN A 59 -8.52 -4.26 -7.56
C GLN A 59 -8.26 -3.21 -6.48
N PHE A 60 -9.23 -2.32 -6.21
CA PHE A 60 -9.15 -1.39 -5.08
C PHE A 60 -9.03 -2.09 -3.72
N VAL A 61 -9.44 -3.35 -3.61
CA VAL A 61 -9.28 -4.14 -2.39
C VAL A 61 -8.20 -5.21 -2.57
N THR A 62 -8.19 -5.93 -3.69
CA THR A 62 -7.28 -7.07 -3.85
C THR A 62 -5.81 -6.68 -3.91
N HIS A 63 -5.48 -5.46 -4.39
CA HIS A 63 -4.09 -5.02 -4.46
C HIS A 63 -3.42 -4.93 -3.08
N MET A 64 -4.21 -4.68 -2.03
CA MET A 64 -3.74 -4.60 -0.65
C MET A 64 -3.12 -5.92 -0.17
N PHE A 65 -3.44 -7.02 -0.85
CA PHE A 65 -2.96 -8.36 -0.50
C PHE A 65 -1.84 -8.87 -1.41
N MET A 66 -1.53 -8.13 -2.47
CA MET A 66 -0.49 -8.48 -3.43
C MET A 66 0.84 -7.83 -3.06
N HIS A 67 1.96 -8.48 -3.36
CA HIS A 67 3.29 -7.99 -2.99
C HIS A 67 4.29 -8.22 -4.12
N GLY A 68 5.19 -7.25 -4.30
CA GLY A 68 6.25 -7.30 -5.31
C GLY A 68 7.42 -8.24 -4.97
N GLY A 69 7.40 -8.89 -3.81
CA GLY A 69 8.44 -9.83 -3.38
C GLY A 69 8.48 -10.03 -1.86
N ILE A 70 9.38 -10.92 -1.42
CA ILE A 70 9.52 -11.32 -0.01
C ILE A 70 9.88 -10.14 0.88
N THR A 71 10.87 -9.32 0.48
CA THR A 71 11.30 -8.14 1.25
C THR A 71 10.17 -7.13 1.43
N HIS A 72 9.39 -6.89 0.37
CA HIS A 72 8.25 -5.98 0.43
C HIS A 72 7.16 -6.52 1.39
N LEU A 73 6.84 -7.81 1.32
CA LEU A 73 5.92 -8.44 2.27
C LEU A 73 6.45 -8.36 3.72
N PHE A 74 7.73 -8.68 3.93
CA PHE A 74 8.33 -8.73 5.25
C PHE A 74 8.17 -7.40 5.98
N PHE A 75 8.56 -6.27 5.38
CA PHE A 75 8.47 -4.98 6.05
C PHE A 75 7.01 -4.53 6.30
N ASN A 76 6.10 -4.82 5.37
CA ASN A 76 4.68 -4.54 5.57
C ASN A 76 4.10 -5.34 6.75
N MET A 77 4.34 -6.65 6.77
CA MET A 77 3.80 -7.52 7.82
C MET A 77 4.51 -7.30 9.16
N TYR A 78 5.79 -6.95 9.15
CA TYR A 78 6.54 -6.57 10.35
C TYR A 78 5.96 -5.30 10.99
N ALA A 79 5.74 -4.24 10.20
CA ALA A 79 5.09 -3.02 10.69
C ALA A 79 3.65 -3.27 11.15
N LEU A 80 2.87 -4.04 10.39
CA LEU A 80 1.50 -4.41 10.78
C LEU A 80 1.48 -5.21 12.09
N PHE A 81 2.42 -6.14 12.27
CA PHE A 81 2.54 -6.92 13.49
C PHE A 81 2.89 -6.04 14.69
N LEU A 82 3.90 -5.17 14.58
CA LEU A 82 4.34 -4.32 15.68
C LEU A 82 3.28 -3.29 16.09
N PHE A 83 2.79 -2.50 15.12
CA PHE A 83 1.94 -1.35 15.40
C PHE A 83 0.46 -1.71 15.36
N GLY A 84 0.06 -2.57 14.42
CA GLY A 84 -1.33 -2.99 14.27
C GLY A 84 -1.83 -3.79 15.46
N LYS A 85 -0.98 -4.65 16.05
CA LYS A 85 -1.33 -5.41 17.27
C LYS A 85 -1.75 -4.48 18.41
N VAL A 86 -0.95 -3.45 18.69
CA VAL A 86 -1.23 -2.49 19.77
C VAL A 86 -2.53 -1.75 19.50
N LEU A 87 -2.74 -1.27 18.27
CA LEU A 87 -3.97 -0.56 17.90
C LEU A 87 -5.21 -1.46 17.95
N GLU A 88 -5.13 -2.72 17.50
CA GLU A 88 -6.24 -3.65 17.59
C GLU A 88 -6.62 -3.97 19.04
N GLN A 89 -5.64 -4.10 19.94
CA GLN A 89 -5.89 -4.29 21.36
C GLN A 89 -6.60 -3.09 22.00
N VAL A 90 -6.27 -1.88 21.56
CA VAL A 90 -6.82 -0.63 22.13
C VAL A 90 -8.19 -0.29 21.56
N TRP A 91 -8.41 -0.53 20.27
CA TRP A 91 -9.66 -0.18 19.59
C TRP A 91 -10.67 -1.33 19.50
N GLY A 92 -10.21 -2.57 19.67
CA GLY A 92 -10.95 -3.78 19.34
C GLY A 92 -10.94 -4.08 17.84
N SER A 93 -11.11 -5.36 17.52
CA SER A 93 -11.01 -5.92 16.16
C SER A 93 -11.90 -5.22 15.13
N LYS A 94 -13.16 -4.91 15.47
CA LYS A 94 -14.09 -4.26 14.52
C LYS A 94 -13.59 -2.89 14.07
N ARG A 95 -13.12 -2.05 15.00
CA ARG A 95 -12.63 -0.71 14.67
C ARG A 95 -11.31 -0.80 13.91
N PHE A 96 -10.38 -1.66 14.35
CA PHE A 96 -9.12 -1.84 13.64
C PHE A 96 -9.33 -2.33 12.20
N PHE A 97 -10.25 -3.28 11.98
CA PHE A 97 -10.62 -3.76 10.65
C PHE A 97 -11.12 -2.62 9.76
N ILE A 98 -12.10 -1.83 10.24
CA ILE A 98 -12.63 -0.68 9.50
C ILE A 98 -11.51 0.31 9.19
N TYR A 99 -10.65 0.61 10.17
CA TYR A 99 -9.54 1.52 9.99
C TYR A 99 -8.57 1.05 8.89
N TYR A 100 -8.12 -0.21 8.96
CA TYR A 100 -7.16 -0.78 8.02
C TYR A 100 -7.66 -0.74 6.57
N PHE A 101 -8.91 -1.13 6.33
CA PHE A 101 -9.47 -1.07 4.97
C PHE A 101 -9.78 0.36 4.52
N PHE A 102 -10.25 1.23 5.42
CA PHE A 102 -10.50 2.63 5.08
C PHE A 102 -9.22 3.35 4.65
N THR A 103 -8.11 3.14 5.37
CA THR A 103 -6.82 3.73 5.00
C THR A 103 -6.22 3.11 3.75
N GLY A 104 -6.35 1.79 3.56
CA GLY A 104 -5.89 1.13 2.34
C GLY A 104 -6.64 1.57 1.08
N ILE A 105 -7.98 1.66 1.14
CA ILE A 105 -8.79 2.14 0.02
C ILE A 105 -8.56 3.64 -0.19
N GLY A 106 -8.48 4.44 0.87
CA GLY A 106 -8.15 5.87 0.79
C GLY A 106 -6.78 6.13 0.15
N ALA A 107 -5.77 5.33 0.51
CA ALA A 107 -4.46 5.33 -0.15
C ALA A 107 -4.56 5.05 -1.65
N ALA A 108 -5.31 4.02 -2.03
CA ALA A 108 -5.53 3.66 -3.43
C ALA A 108 -6.24 4.77 -4.21
N LEU A 109 -7.22 5.44 -3.62
CA LEU A 109 -7.92 6.57 -4.23
C LEU A 109 -6.99 7.76 -4.46
N LEU A 110 -6.20 8.17 -3.45
CA LEU A 110 -5.26 9.28 -3.61
C LEU A 110 -4.19 8.95 -4.65
N HIS A 111 -3.62 7.74 -4.60
CA HIS A 111 -2.63 7.30 -5.58
C HIS A 111 -3.20 7.27 -7.00
N SER A 112 -4.43 6.76 -7.18
CA SER A 112 -5.10 6.77 -8.49
C SER A 112 -5.34 8.19 -9.02
N PHE A 113 -5.66 9.13 -8.13
CA PHE A 113 -5.81 10.54 -8.50
C PHE A 113 -4.47 11.18 -8.90
N VAL A 114 -3.38 10.88 -8.20
CA VAL A 114 -2.05 11.37 -8.62
C VAL A 114 -1.64 10.76 -9.96
N ASN A 115 -1.82 9.45 -10.15
CA ASN A 115 -1.55 8.79 -11.42
C ASN A 115 -2.39 9.41 -12.56
N TYR A 116 -3.63 9.83 -12.29
CA TYR A 116 -4.44 10.56 -13.27
C TYR A 116 -3.77 11.85 -13.72
N LEU A 117 -3.27 12.67 -12.78
CA LEU A 117 -2.59 13.92 -13.10
C LEU A 117 -1.31 13.68 -13.91
N GLU A 118 -0.51 12.71 -13.50
CA GLU A 118 0.74 12.36 -14.19
C GLU A 118 0.49 11.83 -15.61
N ILE A 119 -0.49 10.93 -15.78
CA ILE A 119 -0.85 10.38 -17.09
C ILE A 119 -1.33 11.50 -18.02
N ARG A 120 -2.14 12.44 -17.53
CA ARG A 120 -2.59 13.59 -18.32
C ARG A 120 -1.43 14.49 -18.75
N SER A 121 -0.45 14.70 -17.88
CA SER A 121 0.79 15.43 -18.19
C SER A 121 1.63 14.72 -19.26
N VAL A 122 1.73 13.38 -19.21
CA VAL A 122 2.42 12.61 -20.26
C VAL A 122 1.65 12.68 -21.58
N MET A 123 0.33 12.50 -21.55
CA MET A 123 -0.53 12.54 -22.74
C MET A 123 -0.53 13.91 -23.43
N SER A 124 -0.37 15.02 -22.71
CA SER A 124 -0.30 16.34 -23.34
C SER A 124 0.94 16.54 -24.22
N ASN A 125 1.96 15.70 -24.07
CA ASN A 125 3.18 15.71 -24.89
C ASN A 125 3.15 14.69 -26.04
N LEU A 126 2.01 14.05 -26.31
CA LEU A 126 1.84 13.02 -27.34
C LEU A 126 0.75 13.42 -28.34
N THR A 127 0.86 12.94 -29.58
CA THR A 127 -0.23 13.09 -30.56
C THR A 127 -1.38 12.13 -30.23
N PRO A 128 -2.62 12.43 -30.65
CA PRO A 128 -3.76 11.53 -30.48
C PRO A 128 -3.51 10.12 -31.03
N GLU A 129 -2.79 10.00 -32.14
CA GLU A 129 -2.44 8.72 -32.78
C GLU A 129 -1.47 7.91 -31.91
N GLN A 130 -0.45 8.57 -31.33
CA GLN A 130 0.49 7.93 -30.41
C GLN A 130 -0.22 7.42 -29.15
N ILE A 131 -1.14 8.21 -28.59
CA ILE A 131 -1.95 7.81 -27.44
C ILE A 131 -2.83 6.61 -27.79
N ALA A 132 -3.53 6.66 -28.94
CA ALA A 132 -4.39 5.58 -29.40
C ALA A 132 -3.60 4.28 -29.55
N LEU A 133 -2.42 4.35 -30.18
CA LEU A 133 -1.53 3.21 -30.37
C LEU A 133 -1.09 2.58 -29.05
N VAL A 134 -0.69 3.40 -28.06
CA VAL A 134 -0.32 2.89 -26.72
C VAL A 134 -1.51 2.22 -26.04
N LYS A 135 -2.71 2.81 -26.12
CA LYS A 135 -3.91 2.24 -25.51
C LYS A 135 -4.38 0.94 -26.17
N SER A 136 -4.20 0.78 -27.49
CA SER A 136 -4.63 -0.41 -28.23
C SER A 136 -3.62 -1.55 -28.19
N GLU A 137 -2.32 -1.26 -28.35
CA GLU A 137 -1.28 -2.29 -28.53
C GLU A 137 -0.33 -2.42 -27.34
N GLY A 138 -0.30 -1.40 -26.46
CA GLY A 138 0.70 -1.29 -25.40
C GLY A 138 0.73 -2.48 -24.45
N THR A 139 -0.44 -3.03 -24.08
CA THR A 139 -0.53 -4.22 -23.23
C THR A 139 0.14 -5.44 -23.89
N ALA A 140 -0.13 -5.70 -25.17
CA ALA A 140 0.44 -6.84 -25.87
C ALA A 140 1.97 -6.72 -26.00
N ILE A 141 2.46 -5.51 -26.28
CA ILE A 141 3.89 -5.19 -26.34
C ILE A 141 4.53 -5.38 -24.96
N PHE A 142 3.90 -4.88 -23.90
CA PHE A 142 4.39 -5.00 -22.52
C PHE A 142 4.50 -6.46 -22.07
N LEU A 143 3.52 -7.30 -22.41
CA LEU A 143 3.54 -8.73 -22.07
C LEU A 143 4.68 -9.50 -22.74
N GLN A 144 5.21 -9.01 -23.86
CA GLN A 144 6.40 -9.56 -24.53
C GLN A 144 7.72 -9.06 -23.91
N GLY A 145 7.67 -8.28 -22.83
CA GLY A 145 8.86 -7.67 -22.22
C GLY A 145 9.45 -6.53 -23.05
N LYS A 146 8.67 -5.97 -23.98
CA LYS A 146 9.08 -4.86 -24.85
C LYS A 146 8.38 -3.57 -24.43
N ASN A 147 8.88 -2.45 -24.95
CA ASN A 147 8.20 -1.16 -24.85
C ASN A 147 8.53 -0.28 -26.06
N TYR A 148 7.84 0.86 -26.17
CA TYR A 148 8.11 1.86 -27.22
C TYR A 148 9.46 2.54 -27.00
N THR A 149 10.12 2.94 -28.10
CA THR A 149 11.36 3.72 -28.06
C THR A 149 11.10 5.20 -27.77
N HIS A 150 9.94 5.71 -28.17
CA HIS A 150 9.51 7.08 -27.86
C HIS A 150 9.25 7.24 -26.36
N GLN A 151 9.94 8.18 -25.70
CA GLN A 151 9.93 8.32 -24.24
C GLN A 151 8.53 8.48 -23.65
N GLY A 152 7.70 9.38 -24.21
CA GLY A 152 6.34 9.61 -23.71
C GLY A 152 5.41 8.41 -23.91
N MET A 153 5.58 7.66 -25.01
CA MET A 153 4.77 6.46 -25.26
C MET A 153 5.20 5.32 -24.32
N SER A 154 6.51 5.19 -24.10
CA SER A 154 7.08 4.25 -23.15
C SER A 154 6.57 4.50 -21.73
N ALA A 155 6.62 5.76 -21.28
CA ALA A 155 6.09 6.18 -19.98
C ALA A 155 4.60 5.88 -19.84
N LEU A 156 3.79 6.31 -20.81
CA LEU A 156 2.35 6.03 -20.81
C LEU A 156 2.06 4.52 -20.77
N ASN A 157 2.80 3.71 -21.54
CA ASN A 157 2.61 2.27 -21.56
C ASN A 157 2.91 1.61 -20.20
N LEU A 158 3.96 2.06 -19.50
CA LEU A 158 4.29 1.57 -18.16
C LEU A 158 3.21 1.96 -17.15
N MET A 159 2.76 3.21 -17.16
CA MET A 159 1.72 3.70 -16.25
C MET A 159 0.37 2.99 -16.42
N LEU A 160 0.06 2.53 -17.64
CA LEU A 160 -1.17 1.77 -17.92
C LEU A 160 -1.07 0.27 -17.63
N ASN A 161 0.14 -0.32 -17.63
CA ASN A 161 0.31 -1.78 -17.60
C ASN A 161 1.11 -2.30 -16.38
N ILE A 162 1.65 -1.44 -15.54
CA ILE A 162 2.23 -1.81 -14.25
C ILE A 162 1.17 -1.58 -13.16
N PRO A 163 0.69 -2.65 -12.51
CA PRO A 163 -0.25 -2.49 -11.40
C PRO A 163 0.46 -2.11 -10.11
N THR A 164 -0.20 -1.29 -9.30
CA THR A 164 0.18 -1.04 -7.91
C THR A 164 -0.20 -2.24 -7.04
N VAL A 165 0.72 -2.68 -6.18
CA VAL A 165 0.52 -3.79 -5.24
C VAL A 165 1.11 -3.45 -3.89
N GLY A 166 0.46 -3.86 -2.79
CA GLY A 166 1.02 -3.77 -1.45
C GLY A 166 0.00 -3.31 -0.41
N ALA A 167 0.17 -3.82 0.81
CA ALA A 167 -0.57 -3.39 1.99
C ALA A 167 -0.14 -2.00 2.53
N SER A 168 0.90 -1.40 1.94
CA SER A 168 1.64 -0.30 2.55
C SER A 168 0.82 0.95 2.79
N GLY A 169 -0.13 1.29 1.92
CA GLY A 169 -1.08 2.38 2.19
C GLY A 169 -1.83 2.20 3.51
N ALA A 170 -2.36 0.99 3.77
CA ALA A 170 -3.02 0.70 5.04
C ALA A 170 -2.04 0.73 6.23
N VAL A 171 -0.83 0.19 6.04
CA VAL A 171 0.24 0.16 7.06
C VAL A 171 0.71 1.57 7.44
N PHE A 172 0.81 2.50 6.49
CA PHE A 172 1.12 3.90 6.78
C PHE A 172 0.00 4.59 7.55
N GLY A 173 -1.26 4.22 7.28
CA GLY A 173 -2.38 4.60 8.15
C GLY A 173 -2.21 4.08 9.58
N VAL A 174 -1.78 2.82 9.75
CA VAL A 174 -1.49 2.20 11.06
C VAL A 174 -0.34 2.92 11.77
N LEU A 175 0.74 3.27 11.06
CA LEU A 175 1.87 4.03 11.60
C LEU A 175 1.42 5.41 12.09
N LEU A 176 0.63 6.13 11.30
CA LEU A 176 0.06 7.40 11.70
C LEU A 176 -0.78 7.27 12.99
N ALA A 177 -1.71 6.31 13.02
CA ALA A 177 -2.53 6.06 14.20
C ALA A 177 -1.67 5.79 15.44
N PHE A 178 -0.64 4.96 15.30
CA PHE A 178 0.27 4.67 16.40
C PHE A 178 1.00 5.93 16.88
N GLY A 179 1.53 6.75 15.96
CA GLY A 179 2.17 8.02 16.30
C GLY A 179 1.25 9.02 16.99
N MET A 180 -0.05 9.00 16.68
CA MET A 180 -1.06 9.86 17.31
C MET A 180 -1.49 9.39 18.70
N TYR A 181 -1.69 8.08 18.89
CA TYR A 181 -2.16 7.52 20.16
C TYR A 181 -1.03 7.24 21.15
N PHE A 182 0.18 6.96 20.65
CA PHE A 182 1.35 6.60 21.46
C PHE A 182 2.57 7.50 21.14
N PRO A 183 2.42 8.84 21.13
CA PRO A 183 3.42 9.76 20.59
C PRO A 183 4.77 9.75 21.32
N ASN A 184 4.78 9.34 22.58
CA ASN A 184 5.98 9.30 23.42
C ASN A 184 6.60 7.89 23.54
N THR A 185 6.01 6.86 22.93
CA THR A 185 6.60 5.52 22.89
C THR A 185 7.93 5.59 22.14
N VAL A 186 8.98 5.07 22.77
CA VAL A 186 10.32 5.01 22.18
C VAL A 186 10.41 3.76 21.33
N LEU A 187 10.64 3.96 20.03
CA LEU A 187 10.90 2.91 19.05
C LEU A 187 12.41 2.79 18.87
N MET A 188 12.90 1.55 18.79
CA MET A 188 14.28 1.29 18.41
C MET A 188 14.33 1.06 16.90
N LEU A 189 15.07 1.91 16.17
CA LEU A 189 15.34 1.64 14.75
C LEU A 189 16.14 0.34 14.61
N LEU A 190 15.94 -0.38 13.50
CA LEU A 190 16.65 -1.64 13.30
C LEU A 190 18.14 -1.41 13.00
N ILE A 191 18.45 -0.43 12.14
CA ILE A 191 19.81 -0.10 11.70
C ILE A 191 19.88 1.40 11.34
N PRO A 192 20.77 2.20 11.96
CA PRO A 192 21.43 1.96 13.25
C PRO A 192 20.42 1.95 14.42
N PRO A 193 20.71 1.28 15.55
CA PRO A 193 19.81 1.19 16.70
C PRO A 193 19.73 2.51 17.48
N ILE A 194 18.99 3.47 16.92
CA ILE A 194 18.76 4.78 17.50
C ILE A 194 17.34 4.81 18.11
N PRO A 195 17.19 5.11 19.40
CA PRO A 195 15.89 5.29 20.01
C PRO A 195 15.24 6.59 19.51
N ILE A 196 14.00 6.50 19.05
CA ILE A 196 13.23 7.66 18.56
C ILE A 196 11.79 7.59 19.06
N LYS A 197 11.22 8.72 19.49
CA LYS A 197 9.80 8.77 19.87
C LYS A 197 8.92 8.57 18.63
N ALA A 198 7.84 7.81 18.77
CA ALA A 198 6.93 7.46 17.68
C ALA A 198 6.44 8.67 16.88
N LYS A 199 6.13 9.80 17.54
CA LYS A 199 5.72 11.03 16.84
C LYS A 199 6.78 11.54 15.86
N TYR A 200 8.07 11.53 16.25
CA TYR A 200 9.15 11.99 15.40
C TYR A 200 9.40 11.01 14.27
N PHE A 201 9.38 9.69 14.58
CA PHE A 201 9.50 8.66 13.56
C PHE A 201 8.43 8.83 12.47
N VAL A 202 7.16 8.96 12.84
CA VAL A 202 6.05 9.09 11.90
C VAL A 202 6.11 10.42 11.12
N MET A 203 6.44 11.53 11.77
CA MET A 203 6.56 12.83 11.08
C MET A 203 7.73 12.85 10.10
N ILE A 204 8.90 12.35 10.50
CA ILE A 204 10.09 12.27 9.63
C ILE A 204 9.78 11.35 8.45
N TYR A 205 9.23 10.16 8.71
CA TYR A 205 8.97 9.20 7.64
C TYR A 205 7.91 9.73 6.67
N GLY A 206 6.82 10.33 7.16
CA GLY A 206 5.84 11.01 6.31
C GLY A 206 6.43 12.17 5.50
N GLY A 207 7.35 12.94 6.08
CA GLY A 207 8.07 14.00 5.37
C GLY A 207 8.99 13.48 4.27
N ILE A 208 9.70 12.38 4.52
CA ILE A 208 10.52 11.68 3.52
C ILE A 208 9.64 11.18 2.38
N GLU A 209 8.52 10.52 2.68
CA GLU A 209 7.58 10.04 1.65
C GLU A 209 7.02 11.18 0.81
N LEU A 210 6.72 12.34 1.42
CA LEU A 210 6.29 13.53 0.68
C LEU A 210 7.37 14.03 -0.27
N TYR A 211 8.59 14.17 0.21
CA TYR A 211 9.72 14.60 -0.63
C TYR A 211 9.98 13.62 -1.78
N LEU A 212 9.98 12.31 -1.50
CA LEU A 212 10.19 11.27 -2.52
C LEU A 212 9.05 11.18 -3.52
N GLY A 213 7.80 11.43 -3.11
CA GLY A 213 6.67 11.51 -4.03
C GLY A 213 6.85 12.56 -5.12
N PHE A 214 7.44 13.71 -4.79
CA PHE A 214 7.72 14.76 -5.79
C PHE A 214 9.03 14.57 -6.55
N THR A 215 10.05 13.98 -5.93
CA THR A 215 11.39 13.88 -6.54
C THR A 215 11.63 12.57 -7.29
N GLN A 216 10.85 11.53 -7.00
CA GLN A 216 10.99 10.20 -7.61
C GLN A 216 9.64 9.70 -8.14
N SER A 217 8.99 10.50 -8.99
CA SER A 217 7.70 10.14 -9.60
C SER A 217 7.73 8.86 -10.46
N ASN A 218 8.90 8.47 -10.98
CA ASN A 218 9.09 7.23 -11.73
C ASN A 218 9.60 6.06 -10.88
N SER A 219 9.53 6.13 -9.55
CA SER A 219 9.99 5.05 -8.68
C SER A 219 9.03 3.86 -8.68
N ASN A 220 9.54 2.67 -8.32
CA ASN A 220 8.71 1.48 -8.10
C ASN A 220 7.93 1.54 -6.76
N ILE A 221 7.96 2.66 -6.04
CA ILE A 221 7.34 2.86 -4.74
C ILE A 221 6.23 3.88 -4.88
N ALA A 222 5.01 3.50 -4.52
CA ALA A 222 3.84 4.38 -4.57
C ALA A 222 3.80 5.34 -3.36
N HIS A 223 4.72 6.31 -3.30
CA HIS A 223 4.83 7.28 -2.20
C HIS A 223 3.51 8.00 -1.87
N PHE A 224 2.73 8.37 -2.88
CA PHE A 224 1.41 8.98 -2.67
C PHE A 224 0.36 8.02 -2.12
N ALA A 225 0.53 6.70 -2.31
CA ALA A 225 -0.31 5.72 -1.60
C ALA A 225 0.00 5.73 -0.09
N HIS A 226 1.28 5.81 0.30
CA HIS A 226 1.67 5.91 1.71
C HIS A 226 1.07 7.17 2.37
N LEU A 227 1.23 8.32 1.73
CA LEU A 227 0.68 9.60 2.20
C LEU A 227 -0.86 9.57 2.24
N GLY A 228 -1.50 8.91 1.27
CA GLY A 228 -2.95 8.71 1.26
C GLY A 228 -3.42 7.88 2.45
N GLY A 229 -2.68 6.82 2.79
CA GLY A 229 -2.93 6.02 3.98
C GLY A 229 -2.91 6.86 5.27
N MET A 230 -1.90 7.72 5.40
CA MET A 230 -1.76 8.67 6.52
C MET A 230 -2.90 9.69 6.54
N LEU A 231 -3.24 10.30 5.39
CA LEU A 231 -4.29 11.31 5.29
C LEU A 231 -5.66 10.74 5.67
N PHE A 232 -6.06 9.63 5.06
CA PHE A 232 -7.36 9.01 5.35
C PHE A 232 -7.40 8.43 6.78
N GLY A 233 -6.27 7.95 7.30
CA GLY A 233 -6.14 7.55 8.69
C GLY A 233 -6.41 8.70 9.66
N PHE A 234 -5.81 9.85 9.41
CA PHE A 234 -6.01 11.06 10.20
C PHE A 234 -7.48 11.50 10.17
N ILE A 235 -8.09 11.54 8.98
CA ILE A 235 -9.51 11.89 8.79
C ILE A 235 -10.42 10.98 9.62
N LEU A 236 -10.24 9.65 9.53
CA LEU A 236 -11.08 8.70 10.26
C LEU A 236 -10.93 8.82 11.78
N ILE A 237 -9.70 9.01 12.28
CA ILE A 237 -9.45 9.25 13.71
C ILE A 237 -10.19 10.52 14.18
N LYS A 238 -10.12 11.61 13.41
CA LYS A 238 -10.82 12.86 13.74
C LYS A 238 -12.34 12.70 13.75
N ILE A 239 -12.89 11.97 12.79
CA ILE A 239 -14.33 11.64 12.75
C ILE A 239 -14.73 10.85 13.99
N TRP A 240 -13.94 9.86 14.40
CA TRP A 240 -14.24 9.07 15.60
C TRP A 240 -14.10 9.84 16.91
N ALA A 241 -13.15 10.77 17.00
CA ALA A 241 -12.99 11.64 18.16
C ALA A 241 -14.21 12.55 18.34
N HIS A 242 -14.64 13.25 17.27
CA HIS A 242 -15.77 14.16 17.33
C HIS A 242 -17.11 13.47 17.68
N ARG A 243 -17.25 12.18 17.35
CA ARG A 243 -18.44 11.41 17.72
C ARG A 243 -18.47 10.98 19.20
N ARG A 244 -17.36 11.02 19.93
CA ARG A 244 -17.36 10.77 21.38
C ARG A 244 -17.93 11.97 22.16
N ASP A 245 -17.78 13.17 21.61
CA ASP A 245 -18.21 14.42 22.25
C ASP A 245 -19.71 14.72 22.09
N LYS A 246 -20.47 13.88 21.34
CA LYS A 246 -21.91 14.05 21.09
C LYS A 246 -22.82 13.09 21.85
N PHE A 247 -22.28 12.33 22.80
CA PHE A 247 -23.01 11.35 23.61
C PHE A 247 -23.02 11.67 25.12
N TYR A 248 -22.74 12.92 25.48
CA TYR A 248 -22.90 13.44 26.84
C TYR A 248 -23.91 14.58 26.85
#